data_AF-A0A074IYA9-F1
#
_entry.id   AF-A0A074IYA9-F1
#
_cell.length_a   1.000
_cell.length_b   1.000
_cell.length_c   1.000
_cell.angle_alpha   90.00
_cell.angle_beta   90.00
_cell.angle_gamma   90.00
#
_symmetry.space_group_name_H-M   'P 1'
#
loop_
_entity.id
_entity.type
_entity.pdbx_description
1 polymer ?
#
loop_
_entity_poly.entity_id
_entity_poly.type
_entity_poly.pdbx_seq_one_letter_code
_entity_poly.pdbx_strand_id
1 'polypeptide(L)'
;MKREEWIDYYESIYGHKPSVLEVAEAEKNGEILVLPDSSIPTVIESDDDIPSKSSTYCKNSVWRTLWTVLTFIFRGLWWTMRLALTVTLLIVNIIWTIFFFFVRITGLIFFLSR
;
A
#
# COMPACT_ATOMS: atom_id res chain seq x y z
N MET A 1 23.13 -8.09 -12.03
CA MET A 1 22.37 -6.88 -11.65
C MET A 1 23.28 -5.96 -10.85
N LYS A 2 23.11 -4.63 -10.83
CA LYS A 2 23.95 -3.80 -9.93
C LYS A 2 23.61 -4.10 -8.47
N ARG A 3 24.56 -3.89 -7.54
CA ARG A 3 24.37 -4.21 -6.12
C ARG A 3 23.17 -3.48 -5.54
N GLU A 4 22.99 -2.21 -5.87
CA GLU A 4 21.89 -1.37 -5.39
C GLU A 4 20.53 -1.86 -5.93
N GLU A 5 20.48 -2.24 -7.20
CA GLU A 5 19.28 -2.77 -7.85
C GLU A 5 18.87 -4.12 -7.24
N TRP A 6 19.84 -4.96 -6.89
CA TRP A 6 19.57 -6.25 -6.25
C TRP A 6 19.08 -6.07 -4.81
N ILE A 7 19.64 -5.09 -4.07
CA ILE A 7 19.19 -4.74 -2.71
C ILE A 7 17.74 -4.24 -2.72
N ASP A 8 17.41 -3.33 -3.64
CA ASP A 8 16.04 -2.80 -3.78
C ASP A 8 15.06 -3.90 -4.21
N TYR A 9 15.49 -4.81 -5.09
CA TYR A 9 14.70 -5.99 -5.47
C TYR A 9 14.45 -6.92 -4.27
N TYR A 10 15.49 -7.21 -3.49
CA TYR A 10 15.40 -8.04 -2.29
C TYR A 10 14.41 -7.46 -1.28
N GLU A 11 14.51 -6.17 -0.97
CA GLU A 11 13.60 -5.47 -0.06
C GLU A 11 12.14 -5.48 -0.58
N SER A 12 11.95 -5.47 -1.90
CA SER A 12 10.61 -5.53 -2.50
C SER A 12 9.92 -6.90 -2.35
N ILE A 13 10.69 -7.98 -2.29
CA ILE A 13 10.19 -9.36 -2.18
C ILE A 13 10.04 -9.76 -0.71
N TYR A 14 11.05 -9.46 0.10
CA TYR A 14 11.16 -9.94 1.48
C TYR A 14 10.71 -8.90 2.51
N GLY A 15 10.49 -7.64 2.11
CA GLY A 15 9.99 -6.58 2.99
C GLY A 15 11.01 -6.08 4.01
N HIS A 16 12.28 -6.47 3.89
CA HIS A 16 13.39 -5.99 4.70
C HIS A 16 14.65 -5.87 3.86
N LYS A 17 15.59 -5.04 4.32
CA LYS A 17 16.90 -4.93 3.67
C LYS A 17 17.69 -6.22 3.82
N PRO A 18 18.41 -6.65 2.78
CA PRO A 18 19.31 -7.79 2.87
C PRO A 18 20.45 -7.50 3.85
N SER A 19 20.85 -8.54 4.58
CA SER A 19 22.03 -8.54 5.43
C SER A 19 23.31 -8.63 4.58
N VAL A 20 24.45 -8.26 5.18
CA VAL A 20 25.76 -8.32 4.52
C VAL A 20 26.10 -9.74 4.04
N LEU A 21 25.61 -10.77 4.74
CA LEU A 21 25.81 -12.17 4.37
C LEU A 21 24.99 -12.56 3.13
N GLU A 22 23.73 -12.11 3.04
CA GLU A 22 22.87 -12.38 1.88
C GLU A 22 23.39 -11.67 0.62
N VAL A 23 23.92 -10.46 0.77
CA VAL A 23 24.58 -9.74 -0.34
C VAL A 23 25.84 -10.50 -0.80
N ALA A 24 26.66 -11.00 0.14
CA ALA A 24 27.87 -11.75 -0.20
C ALA A 24 27.56 -13.10 -0.87
N GLU A 25 26.48 -13.75 -0.45
CA GLU A 25 26.00 -14.99 -1.09
C GLU A 25 25.50 -14.72 -2.51
N ALA A 26 24.75 -13.63 -2.72
CA ALA A 26 24.29 -13.22 -4.04
C ALA A 26 25.41 -12.79 -5.00
N GLU A 27 26.49 -12.20 -4.47
CA GLU A 27 27.71 -11.93 -5.24
C GLU A 27 28.42 -13.22 -5.66
N LYS A 28 28.52 -14.19 -4.74
CA LYS A 28 29.11 -15.50 -5.04
C LYS A 28 28.27 -16.29 -6.06
N ASN A 29 26.95 -16.15 -6.00
CA ASN A 29 26.01 -16.79 -6.91
C ASN A 29 25.92 -16.08 -8.28
N GLY A 30 26.60 -14.94 -8.46
CA GLY A 30 26.62 -14.18 -9.70
C GLY A 30 25.33 -13.40 -9.99
N GLU A 31 24.44 -13.26 -9.01
CA GLU A 31 23.21 -12.45 -9.11
C GLU A 31 23.55 -10.95 -9.12
N ILE A 32 24.59 -10.58 -8.37
CA ILE A 32 25.15 -9.24 -8.31
C ILE A 32 26.38 -9.16 -9.21
N LEU A 33 26.37 -8.22 -10.15
CA LEU A 33 27.51 -7.90 -10.99
C LEU A 33 28.45 -7.00 -10.17
N VAL A 34 29.50 -7.60 -9.62
CA VAL A 34 30.62 -6.86 -9.03
C VAL A 34 31.40 -6.23 -10.17
N LEU A 35 31.13 -4.96 -10.49
CA LEU A 35 32.02 -4.21 -11.36
C LEU A 35 33.36 -4.07 -10.60
N PRO A 36 34.49 -4.54 -11.14
CA PRO A 36 35.77 -4.20 -10.57
C PRO A 36 35.92 -2.67 -10.66
N ASP A 37 36.19 -2.02 -9.53
CA ASP A 37 36.54 -0.60 -9.51
C ASP A 37 37.74 -0.39 -10.46
N SER A 38 37.43 0.19 -11.62
CA SER A 38 38.37 0.41 -12.71
C SER A 38 39.37 1.48 -12.29
N SER A 39 40.55 1.05 -11.88
CA SER A 39 41.77 1.88 -11.89
C SER A 39 42.04 2.43 -13.30
N ILE A 40 42.01 3.77 -13.41
CA ILE A 40 42.06 4.65 -14.60
C ILE A 40 43.33 4.44 -15.47
N PRO A 41 43.32 4.66 -16.81
CA PRO A 41 43.79 5.94 -17.36
C PRO A 41 43.02 6.48 -18.58
N THR A 42 42.93 7.81 -18.63
CA THR A 42 42.61 8.73 -19.74
C THR A 42 43.02 8.25 -21.14
N VAL A 43 42.13 8.34 -22.16
CA VAL A 43 42.41 8.72 -23.58
C VAL A 43 41.16 8.62 -24.49
N ILE A 44 40.77 9.79 -25.04
CA ILE A 44 40.26 10.13 -26.40
C ILE A 44 38.91 9.58 -26.93
N GLU A 45 37.97 10.54 -27.08
CA GLU A 45 37.07 10.81 -28.24
C GLU A 45 36.40 9.64 -28.98
N SER A 46 35.07 9.56 -28.87
CA SER A 46 34.16 9.43 -30.02
C SER A 46 32.74 9.71 -29.55
N ASP A 47 32.11 10.70 -30.18
CA ASP A 47 30.66 10.78 -30.29
C ASP A 47 30.09 9.41 -30.67
N ASP A 48 29.07 8.96 -29.95
CA ASP A 48 27.95 8.17 -30.48
C ASP A 48 26.92 7.90 -29.36
N ASP A 49 25.79 8.60 -29.48
CA ASP A 49 24.44 8.21 -29.06
C ASP A 49 24.24 7.37 -27.78
N ILE A 50 23.83 8.05 -26.70
CA ILE A 50 22.90 7.45 -25.74
C ILE A 50 21.71 8.41 -25.55
N PRO A 51 20.49 8.06 -25.99
CA PRO A 51 19.31 8.84 -25.64
C PRO A 51 19.09 8.67 -24.13
N SER A 52 19.19 9.78 -23.40
CA SER A 52 19.01 9.87 -21.95
C SER A 52 17.56 9.58 -21.56
N LYS A 53 17.15 8.32 -21.68
CA LYS A 53 15.86 7.80 -21.23
C LYS A 53 15.95 7.42 -19.74
N SER A 54 16.37 8.35 -18.87
CA SER A 54 16.52 8.09 -17.42
C SER A 54 15.48 8.80 -16.53
N SER A 55 14.48 9.49 -17.09
CA SER A 55 13.46 10.18 -16.29
C SER A 55 12.28 9.31 -15.86
N THR A 56 12.15 8.08 -16.38
CA THR A 56 10.98 7.23 -16.10
C THR A 56 11.16 6.36 -14.84
N TYR A 57 12.40 5.98 -14.48
CA TYR A 57 12.64 5.05 -13.37
C TYR A 57 12.42 5.67 -11.98
N CYS A 58 12.75 6.96 -11.79
CA CYS A 58 12.47 7.68 -10.55
C CYS A 58 10.96 7.97 -10.35
N LYS A 59 10.20 8.02 -11.45
CA LYS A 59 8.76 8.34 -11.45
C LYS A 59 7.91 7.22 -10.82
N ASN A 60 8.31 5.96 -10.98
CA ASN A 60 7.58 4.81 -10.45
C ASN A 60 7.70 4.68 -8.92
N SER A 61 8.85 5.04 -8.35
CA SER A 61 9.06 5.05 -6.90
C SER A 61 8.16 6.06 -6.17
N VAL A 62 8.08 7.28 -6.70
CA VAL A 62 7.21 8.33 -6.14
C VAL A 62 5.74 7.95 -6.30
N TRP A 63 5.34 7.40 -7.45
CA TRP A 63 3.96 6.99 -7.69
C TRP A 63 3.51 5.86 -6.76
N ARG A 64 4.39 4.89 -6.48
CA ARG A 64 4.12 3.81 -5.52
C ARG A 64 3.96 4.33 -4.09
N THR A 65 4.80 5.28 -3.69
CA THR A 65 4.70 5.96 -2.38
C THR A 65 3.43 6.80 -2.26
N LEU A 66 3.02 7.49 -3.32
CA LEU A 66 1.75 8.23 -3.34
C LEU A 66 0.55 7.27 -3.24
N TRP A 67 0.63 6.11 -3.88
CA TRP A 67 -0.43 5.11 -3.85
C TRP A 67 -0.62 4.49 -2.47
N THR A 68 0.47 4.22 -1.73
CA THR A 68 0.38 3.69 -0.36
C THR A 68 -0.22 4.70 0.60
N VAL A 69 0.14 5.98 0.50
CA VAL A 69 -0.47 7.04 1.33
C VAL A 69 -1.95 7.22 0.99
N LEU A 70 -2.29 7.24 -0.31
CA LEU A 70 -3.67 7.38 -0.76
C LEU A 70 -4.56 6.23 -0.26
N THR A 71 -4.09 4.99 -0.42
CA THR A 71 -4.83 3.80 0.06
C THR A 71 -4.96 3.77 1.58
N PHE A 72 -3.99 4.28 2.33
CA PHE A 72 -4.09 4.42 3.77
C PHE A 72 -5.21 5.39 4.18
N ILE A 73 -5.32 6.54 3.52
CA ILE A 73 -6.39 7.52 3.76
C ILE A 73 -7.76 6.93 3.41
N PHE A 74 -7.88 6.30 2.24
CA PHE A 74 -9.14 5.64 1.85
C PHE A 74 -9.52 4.53 2.81
N ARG A 75 -8.55 3.76 3.32
CA ARG A 75 -8.82 2.72 4.31
C ARG A 75 -9.34 3.32 5.61
N GLY A 76 -8.70 4.37 6.12
CA GLY A 76 -9.19 5.09 7.31
C GLY A 76 -10.61 5.63 7.12
N LEU A 77 -10.86 6.33 6.01
CA LEU A 77 -12.17 6.89 5.68
C LEU A 77 -13.25 5.82 5.50
N TRP A 78 -12.89 4.67 4.93
CA TRP A 78 -13.81 3.55 4.77
C TRP A 78 -14.24 2.96 6.11
N TRP A 79 -13.29 2.81 7.04
CA TRP A 79 -13.59 2.34 8.39
C TRP A 79 -14.51 3.30 9.15
N THR A 80 -14.27 4.61 9.06
CA THR A 80 -15.14 5.60 9.72
C THR A 80 -16.53 5.64 9.09
N MET A 81 -16.64 5.56 7.77
CA MET A 81 -17.93 5.49 7.08
C MET A 81 -18.73 4.24 7.47
N ARG A 82 -18.07 3.07 7.52
CA ARG A 82 -18.72 1.84 8.00
C ARG A 82 -19.21 1.96 9.44
N LEU A 83 -18.39 2.52 10.32
CA LEU A 83 -18.76 2.69 11.73
C LEU A 83 -19.95 3.65 11.87
N ALA A 84 -19.90 4.80 11.20
CA ALA A 84 -21.00 5.75 11.19
C ALA A 84 -22.31 5.11 10.68
N LEU A 85 -22.25 4.41 9.54
CA LEU A 85 -23.42 3.74 8.97
C LEU A 85 -23.99 2.65 9.90
N THR A 86 -23.12 1.88 10.56
CA THR A 86 -23.53 0.84 11.53
C THR A 86 -24.26 1.48 12.72
N VAL A 87 -23.71 2.57 13.26
CA VAL A 87 -24.31 3.30 14.39
C VAL A 87 -25.65 3.92 13.99
N THR A 88 -25.74 4.54 12.81
CA THR A 88 -27.00 5.11 12.31
C THR A 88 -28.08 4.04 12.13
N LEU A 89 -27.75 2.90 11.53
CA LEU A 89 -28.71 1.80 11.36
C LEU A 89 -29.17 1.23 12.71
N LEU A 90 -28.28 1.15 13.69
CA LEU A 90 -28.60 0.70 15.04
C LEU A 90 -29.60 1.66 15.70
N ILE A 91 -29.38 2.98 15.61
CA ILE A 91 -30.30 3.99 16.16
C ILE A 91 -31.68 3.89 15.49
N VAL A 92 -31.72 3.83 14.15
CA VAL A 92 -32.98 3.70 13.40
C VAL A 92 -33.73 2.43 13.81
N ASN A 93 -33.02 1.30 13.98
CA ASN A 93 -33.61 0.04 14.40
C ASN A 93 -34.20 0.13 15.83
N ILE A 94 -33.48 0.77 16.77
CA ILE A 94 -34.00 1.00 18.13
C ILE A 94 -35.29 1.83 18.08
N ILE A 95 -35.29 2.94 17.32
CA ILE A 95 -36.47 3.80 17.17
C ILE A 95 -37.65 3.00 16.60
N TRP A 96 -37.41 2.22 15.54
CA TRP A 96 -38.45 1.41 14.91
C TRP A 96 -39.02 0.35 15.87
N THR A 97 -38.15 -0.28 16.65
CA THR A 97 -38.53 -1.29 17.64
C THR A 97 -39.43 -0.69 18.72
N ILE A 98 -39.04 0.48 19.25
CA ILE A 98 -39.83 1.21 20.25
C ILE A 98 -41.18 1.64 19.66
N PHE A 99 -41.18 2.19 18.45
CA PHE A 99 -42.40 2.60 17.77
C PHE A 99 -43.37 1.42 17.56
N PHE A 100 -42.87 0.29 17.07
CA PHE A 100 -43.67 -0.90 16.86
C PHE A 100 -44.22 -1.47 18.17
N PHE A 101 -43.43 -1.40 19.25
CA PHE A 101 -43.89 -1.78 20.59
C PHE A 101 -45.09 -0.93 21.04
N PHE A 102 -45.03 0.39 20.88
CA PHE A 102 -46.18 1.26 21.19
C PHE A 102 -47.41 0.95 20.35
N VAL A 103 -47.25 0.74 19.04
CA VAL A 103 -48.36 0.35 18.16
C VAL A 103 -49.00 -0.96 18.62
N ARG A 104 -48.20 -1.96 18.99
CA ARG A 104 -48.68 -3.23 19.52
C ARG A 104 -49.44 -3.07 20.84
N ILE A 105 -48.91 -2.30 21.78
CA ILE A 105 -49.54 -2.06 23.08
C ILE A 105 -50.89 -1.33 22.89
N THR A 106 -50.92 -0.26 22.10
CA THR A 106 -52.17 0.47 21.82
C THR A 106 -53.21 -0.42 21.13
N GLY A 107 -52.79 -1.25 20.18
CA GLY A 107 -53.66 -2.23 19.53
C GLY A 107 -54.24 -3.26 20.50
N LEU A 108 -53.43 -3.77 21.43
CA LEU A 108 -53.89 -4.69 22.48
C LEU A 108 -54.89 -4.02 23.43
N ILE A 109 -54.62 -2.79 23.86
CA ILE A 109 -55.53 -2.02 24.73
C ILE A 109 -56.87 -1.79 24.02
N PHE A 110 -56.85 -1.38 22.75
CA PHE A 110 -58.06 -1.19 21.97
C PHE A 110 -58.86 -2.49 21.78
N PHE A 111 -58.18 -3.61 21.56
CA PHE A 111 -58.82 -4.92 21.43
C PHE A 111 -59.44 -5.40 22.76
N LEU A 112 -58.77 -5.18 23.89
CA LEU A 112 -59.30 -5.50 25.23
C LEU A 112 -60.45 -4.59 25.67
N SER A 113 -60.51 -3.38 25.14
CA SER A 113 -61.56 -2.40 25.45
C SER A 113 -62.85 -2.62 24.65
N ARG A 114 -62.86 -3.54 23.68
CA ARG A 114 -64.01 -3.87 22.82
C ARG A 114 -64.64 -5.20 23.23
#